data_AF-C9Z938-F1
#
_entry.id   AF-C9Z938-F1
#
_cell.length_a   1.000
_cell.length_b   1.000
_cell.length_c   1.000
_cell.angle_alpha   90.00
_cell.angle_beta   90.00
_cell.angle_gamma   90.00
#
_symmetry.space_group_name_H-M   'P 1'
#
loop_
_entity.id
_entity.type
_entity.pdbx_description
1 polymer ?
#
loop_
_entity_poly.entity_id
_entity_poly.type
_entity_poly.pdbx_seq_one_letter_code
_entity_poly.pdbx_strand_id
1 'polypeptide(L)'
;MPQIPKDSKTRQRRNKATTARRLSGVPDDFPVPKLPGGRRWLKQTRLWWEDVWASPMASEFVDGRVDVHGLIMLAVLVDNFWREPSASLASEIRLQRQCFGLTPIDRRRLQWEIERGEDASERTRRRRTAQAAGGRGEPPQDPRATLHAV
;
A
#
# COMPACT_ATOMS: atom_id res chain seq x y z
N MET A 1 -30.06 13.51 -34.65
CA MET A 1 -30.09 14.29 -33.39
C MET A 1 -29.16 13.63 -32.38
N PRO A 2 -28.16 14.34 -31.81
CA PRO A 2 -27.35 13.75 -30.74
C PRO A 2 -28.20 13.55 -29.47
N GLN A 3 -28.06 12.40 -28.80
CA GLN A 3 -28.83 12.08 -27.61
C GLN A 3 -28.32 12.87 -26.39
N ILE A 4 -29.25 13.43 -25.62
CA ILE A 4 -28.94 14.23 -24.43
C ILE A 4 -28.47 13.29 -23.29
N PRO A 5 -27.30 13.53 -22.68
CA PRO A 5 -26.80 12.71 -21.59
C PRO A 5 -27.75 12.72 -20.38
N LYS A 6 -28.02 11.54 -19.81
CA LYS A 6 -28.88 11.37 -18.62
C LYS A 6 -28.37 12.22 -17.44
N ASP A 7 -29.32 12.80 -16.69
CA ASP A 7 -29.04 13.68 -15.54
C ASP A 7 -28.08 13.01 -14.54
N SER A 8 -27.04 13.75 -14.16
CA SER A 8 -26.02 13.36 -13.18
C SER A 8 -26.60 12.74 -11.90
N LYS A 9 -27.74 13.24 -11.41
CA LYS A 9 -28.35 12.79 -10.14
C LYS A 9 -29.10 11.45 -10.26
N THR A 10 -29.48 11.04 -11.47
CA THR A 10 -30.14 9.75 -11.73
C THR A 10 -29.16 8.67 -12.22
N ARG A 11 -27.86 8.98 -12.30
CA ARG A 11 -26.83 8.00 -12.68
C ARG A 11 -26.54 7.07 -11.51
N GLN A 12 -27.05 5.85 -11.62
CA GLN A 12 -26.90 4.79 -10.61
C GLN A 12 -25.46 4.23 -10.52
N ARG A 13 -24.69 4.28 -11.62
CA ARG A 13 -23.28 3.86 -11.64
C ARG A 13 -22.36 5.01 -11.26
N ARG A 14 -21.97 5.08 -9.99
CA ARG A 14 -21.00 6.07 -9.50
C ARG A 14 -19.53 5.64 -9.71
N ASN A 15 -19.25 4.41 -10.16
CA ASN A 15 -17.90 3.81 -10.19
C ASN A 15 -17.11 4.07 -8.89
N LYS A 16 -17.80 4.10 -7.75
CA LYS A 16 -17.18 4.29 -6.44
C LYS A 16 -16.82 2.90 -5.92
N ALA A 17 -15.54 2.57 -5.93
CA ALA A 17 -15.05 1.37 -5.26
C ALA A 17 -15.19 1.58 -3.74
N THR A 18 -16.23 1.01 -3.14
CA THR A 18 -16.44 1.05 -1.69
C THR A 18 -15.40 0.23 -0.92
N THR A 19 -14.66 -0.63 -1.62
CA THR A 19 -13.63 -1.54 -1.11
C THR A 19 -12.20 -1.02 -1.28
N ALA A 20 -12.02 0.23 -1.73
CA ALA A 20 -10.69 0.78 -1.92
C ALA A 20 -9.94 0.89 -0.58
N ARG A 21 -8.71 0.36 -0.55
CA ARG A 21 -7.82 0.46 0.61
C ARG A 21 -6.92 1.68 0.46
N ARG A 22 -6.88 2.51 1.51
CA ARG A 22 -5.98 3.66 1.56
C ARG A 22 -4.65 3.26 2.18
N LEU A 23 -3.57 3.58 1.47
CA LEU A 23 -2.19 3.30 1.87
C LEU A 23 -1.50 4.61 2.28
N SER A 24 -0.92 4.59 3.46
CA SER A 24 -0.04 5.64 3.96
C SER A 24 1.43 5.23 3.77
N GLY A 25 2.35 6.20 3.79
CA GLY A 25 3.78 5.89 3.78
C GLY A 25 4.18 4.95 4.92
N VAL A 26 5.19 4.12 4.67
CA VAL A 26 5.82 3.30 5.70
C VAL A 26 6.79 4.14 6.55
N PRO A 27 7.06 3.76 7.81
CA PRO A 27 8.11 4.39 8.63
C PRO A 27 9.50 4.31 7.97
N ASP A 28 10.40 5.24 8.33
CA ASP A 28 11.78 5.26 7.81
C ASP A 28 12.59 4.01 8.19
N ASP A 29 12.22 3.35 9.29
CA ASP A 29 12.84 2.11 9.79
C ASP A 29 12.11 0.84 9.31
N PHE A 30 11.25 0.94 8.29
CA PHE A 30 10.56 -0.23 7.73
C PHE A 30 11.57 -1.26 7.22
N PRO A 31 11.44 -2.55 7.60
CA PRO A 31 12.45 -3.55 7.31
C PRO A 31 12.52 -3.83 5.80
N VAL A 32 13.68 -3.58 5.20
CA VAL A 32 13.97 -3.94 3.81
C VAL A 32 14.60 -5.34 3.78
N PRO A 33 13.93 -6.36 3.20
CA PRO A 33 14.53 -7.68 3.08
C PRO A 33 15.81 -7.63 2.22
N LYS A 34 16.80 -8.43 2.58
CA LYS A 34 18.04 -8.51 1.80
C LYS A 34 17.78 -9.22 0.47
N LEU A 35 18.29 -8.66 -0.62
CA LEU A 35 18.38 -9.39 -1.88
C LEU A 35 19.25 -10.64 -1.68
N PRO A 36 18.86 -11.80 -2.26
CA PRO A 36 19.59 -13.04 -2.07
C PRO A 36 21.02 -12.95 -2.62
N GLY A 37 21.93 -13.66 -1.95
CA GLY A 37 23.30 -13.84 -2.41
C GLY A 37 23.40 -14.70 -3.67
N GLY A 38 24.62 -14.89 -4.16
CA GLY A 38 24.90 -15.75 -5.33
C GLY A 38 24.86 -15.05 -6.68
N ARG A 39 24.47 -13.76 -6.73
CA ARG A 39 24.67 -12.91 -7.92
C ARG A 39 25.15 -11.51 -7.54
N ARG A 40 25.89 -10.88 -8.43
CA ARG A 40 26.27 -9.47 -8.30
C ARG A 40 25.10 -8.61 -8.78
N TRP A 41 24.37 -7.99 -7.86
CA TRP A 41 23.27 -7.08 -8.21
C TRP A 41 23.79 -5.75 -8.77
N LEU A 42 23.18 -5.25 -9.83
CA LEU A 42 23.47 -3.91 -10.34
C LEU A 42 23.01 -2.84 -9.35
N LYS A 43 23.62 -1.65 -9.41
CA LYS A 43 23.26 -0.52 -8.54
C LYS A 43 21.80 -0.11 -8.76
N GLN A 44 21.37 -0.09 -10.02
CA GLN A 44 20.00 0.24 -10.45
C GLN A 44 18.97 -0.70 -9.80
N THR A 45 19.24 -2.00 -9.78
CA THR A 45 18.35 -2.98 -9.16
C THR A 45 18.27 -2.82 -7.64
N ARG A 46 19.39 -2.50 -6.98
CA ARG A 46 19.41 -2.25 -5.54
C ARG A 46 18.61 -1.01 -5.15
N LEU A 47 18.80 0.09 -5.88
CA LEU A 47 18.01 1.31 -5.70
C LEU A 47 16.52 1.04 -5.93
N TRP A 48 16.18 0.35 -7.02
CA TRP A 48 14.79 -0.04 -7.29
C TRP A 48 14.20 -0.91 -6.16
N TRP A 49 14.98 -1.83 -5.61
CA TRP A 49 14.55 -2.66 -4.48
C TRP A 49 14.27 -1.82 -3.23
N GLU A 50 15.17 -0.90 -2.90
CA GLU A 50 15.00 0.05 -1.80
C GLU A 50 13.74 0.92 -2.00
N ASP A 51 13.51 1.44 -3.21
CA ASP A 51 12.33 2.25 -3.54
C ASP A 51 11.01 1.47 -3.39
N VAL A 52 11.00 0.17 -3.76
CA VAL A 52 9.82 -0.70 -3.57
C VAL A 52 9.47 -0.82 -2.09
N TRP A 53 10.46 -1.05 -1.24
CA TRP A 53 10.25 -1.24 0.20
C TRP A 53 10.04 0.08 0.97
N ALA A 54 10.49 1.20 0.44
CA ALA A 54 10.16 2.54 0.93
C ALA A 54 8.76 3.01 0.50
N SER A 55 8.10 2.30 -0.42
CA SER A 55 6.80 2.72 -0.95
C SER A 55 5.64 2.41 0.02
N PRO A 56 4.52 3.15 -0.06
CA PRO A 56 3.31 2.86 0.71
C PRO A 56 2.76 1.44 0.50
N MET A 57 3.10 0.78 -0.62
CA MET A 57 2.65 -0.57 -0.93
C MET A 57 3.33 -1.62 -0.06
N ALA A 58 4.51 -1.32 0.48
CA ALA A 58 5.30 -2.28 1.26
C ALA A 58 4.55 -2.79 2.50
N SER A 59 3.67 -1.98 3.11
CA SER A 59 2.85 -2.40 4.26
C SER A 59 1.78 -3.44 3.93
N GLU A 60 1.48 -3.65 2.65
CA GLU A 60 0.49 -4.63 2.19
C GLU A 60 1.11 -5.99 1.86
N PHE A 61 2.43 -6.04 1.66
CA PHE A 61 3.11 -7.29 1.37
C PHE A 61 3.13 -8.16 2.62
N VAL A 62 2.86 -9.45 2.44
CA VAL A 62 2.90 -10.40 3.56
C VAL A 62 4.35 -10.58 4.01
N ASP A 63 4.67 -9.99 5.16
CA ASP A 63 5.99 -10.03 5.79
C ASP A 63 6.56 -11.46 5.82
N GLY A 64 7.74 -11.63 5.23
CA GLY A 64 8.51 -12.88 5.28
C GLY A 64 7.88 -14.07 4.56
N ARG A 65 6.97 -13.86 3.60
CA ARG A 65 6.24 -14.94 2.89
C ARG A 65 6.28 -14.75 1.36
N VAL A 66 5.23 -15.21 0.69
CA VAL A 66 5.09 -15.41 -0.77
C VAL A 66 5.39 -14.14 -1.58
N ASP A 67 4.98 -12.97 -1.09
CA ASP A 67 5.16 -11.71 -1.83
C ASP A 67 6.64 -11.33 -1.97
N VAL A 68 7.45 -11.60 -0.94
CA VAL A 68 8.89 -11.36 -0.98
C VAL A 68 9.54 -12.24 -2.05
N HIS A 69 9.15 -13.51 -2.16
CA HIS A 69 9.66 -14.41 -3.20
C HIS A 69 9.28 -13.94 -4.61
N GLY A 70 8.04 -13.49 -4.80
CA GLY A 70 7.59 -12.93 -6.08
C GLY A 70 8.33 -11.62 -6.44
N LEU A 71 8.56 -10.74 -5.46
CA LEU A 71 9.35 -9.53 -5.64
C LEU A 71 10.82 -9.84 -5.95
N ILE A 72 11.42 -10.87 -5.34
CA ILE A 72 12.78 -11.32 -5.69
C ILE A 72 12.84 -11.81 -7.13
N MET A 73 11.85 -12.58 -7.60
CA MET A 73 11.77 -12.99 -9.00
C MET A 73 11.66 -11.78 -9.93
N LEU A 74 10.86 -10.77 -9.56
CA LEU A 74 10.79 -9.51 -10.30
C LEU A 74 12.13 -8.76 -10.28
N ALA A 75 12.84 -8.74 -9.15
CA ALA A 75 14.16 -8.14 -9.04
C ALA A 75 15.17 -8.79 -10.01
N VAL A 76 15.13 -10.13 -10.13
CA VAL A 76 15.93 -10.88 -11.11
C VAL A 76 15.66 -10.40 -12.54
N LEU A 77 14.39 -10.23 -12.90
CA LEU A 77 14.00 -9.74 -14.24
C LEU A 77 14.47 -8.30 -14.47
N VAL A 78 14.30 -7.42 -13.48
CA VAL A 78 14.76 -6.02 -13.53
C VAL A 78 16.28 -5.96 -13.67
N ASP A 79 17.04 -6.76 -12.92
CA ASP A 79 18.50 -6.81 -13.04
C ASP A 79 18.95 -7.31 -14.42
N ASN A 80 18.29 -8.34 -14.94
CA ASN A 80 18.57 -8.86 -16.28
C ASN A 80 18.26 -7.81 -17.34
N PHE A 81 17.15 -7.08 -17.21
CA PHE A 81 16.79 -6.01 -18.13
C PHE A 81 17.81 -4.86 -18.13
N TRP A 82 18.34 -4.49 -16.95
CA TRP A 82 19.41 -3.48 -16.88
C TRP A 82 20.73 -3.94 -17.49
N ARG A 83 21.00 -5.25 -17.53
CA ARG A 83 22.21 -5.83 -18.15
C ARG A 83 22.08 -5.91 -19.66
N GLU A 84 20.96 -6.47 -20.11
CA GLU A 84 20.69 -6.76 -21.51
C GLU A 84 19.19 -6.51 -21.77
N PRO A 85 18.82 -5.27 -22.14
CA PRO A 85 17.42 -4.92 -22.36
C PRO A 85 16.83 -5.74 -23.51
N SER A 86 15.64 -6.30 -23.28
CA SER A 86 14.87 -6.96 -24.34
C SER A 86 13.37 -6.73 -24.17
N ALA A 87 12.64 -6.80 -25.28
CA ALA A 87 11.19 -6.66 -25.28
C ALA A 87 10.49 -7.79 -24.50
N SER A 88 11.08 -8.99 -24.50
CA SER A 88 10.60 -10.13 -23.71
C SER A 88 10.72 -9.84 -22.21
N LEU A 89 11.90 -9.40 -21.73
CA LEU A 89 12.08 -9.03 -20.32
C LEU A 89 11.16 -7.87 -19.90
N ALA A 90 11.03 -6.84 -20.75
CA ALA A 90 10.12 -5.73 -20.48
C ALA A 90 8.66 -6.20 -20.36
N SER A 91 8.25 -7.18 -21.15
CA SER A 91 6.90 -7.75 -21.11
C SER A 91 6.65 -8.55 -19.82
N GLU A 92 7.60 -9.39 -19.41
CA GLU A 92 7.52 -10.14 -18.15
C GLU A 92 7.51 -9.20 -16.93
N ILE A 93 8.37 -8.17 -16.91
CA ILE A 93 8.37 -7.14 -15.87
C ILE A 93 7.01 -6.45 -15.79
N ARG A 94 6.42 -6.11 -16.95
CA ARG A 94 5.09 -5.47 -17.01
C ARG A 94 3.99 -6.37 -16.45
N LEU A 95 4.06 -7.68 -16.67
CA LEU A 95 3.10 -8.65 -16.16
C LEU A 95 3.27 -8.92 -14.67
N GLN A 96 4.51 -9.05 -14.18
CA GLN A 96 4.78 -9.37 -12.78
C GLN A 96 4.56 -8.16 -11.85
N ARG A 97 4.98 -6.96 -12.26
CA ARG A 97 4.82 -5.74 -11.42
C ARG A 97 3.37 -5.42 -11.07
N GLN A 98 2.41 -5.88 -11.88
CA GLN A 98 1.00 -5.57 -11.69
C GLN A 98 0.44 -6.22 -10.41
N CYS A 99 1.02 -7.35 -9.99
CA CYS A 99 0.64 -8.07 -8.79
C CYS A 99 0.98 -7.29 -7.51
N PHE A 100 1.91 -6.34 -7.58
CA PHE A 100 2.45 -5.60 -6.43
C PHE A 100 2.09 -4.11 -6.42
N GLY A 101 1.25 -3.65 -7.35
CA GLY A 101 0.80 -2.25 -7.36
C GLY A 101 1.92 -1.24 -7.66
N LEU A 102 2.96 -1.63 -8.42
CA LEU A 102 4.13 -0.77 -8.60
C LEU A 102 3.88 0.45 -9.51
N THR A 103 2.80 0.46 -10.31
CA THR A 103 2.40 1.63 -11.10
C THR A 103 1.03 2.19 -10.72
N PRO A 104 0.70 3.44 -11.11
CA PRO A 104 -0.61 4.02 -10.83
C PRO A 104 -1.79 3.18 -11.34
N ILE A 105 -1.64 2.55 -12.51
CA ILE A 105 -2.69 1.69 -13.05
C ILE A 105 -2.81 0.37 -12.29
N ASP A 106 -1.70 -0.18 -11.82
CA ASP A 106 -1.68 -1.42 -11.03
C ASP A 106 -2.31 -1.19 -9.66
N ARG A 107 -2.00 -0.07 -8.99
CA ARG A 107 -2.66 0.32 -7.74
C ARG A 107 -4.16 0.45 -7.89
N ARG A 108 -4.61 1.09 -8.97
CA ARG A 108 -6.05 1.21 -9.26
C ARG A 108 -6.72 -0.17 -9.45
N ARG A 109 -6.03 -1.13 -10.08
CA ARG A 109 -6.53 -2.52 -10.25
C ARG A 109 -6.67 -3.24 -8.91
N LEU A 110 -5.69 -3.06 -8.02
CA LEU A 110 -5.71 -3.58 -6.65
C LEU A 110 -6.63 -2.78 -5.71
N GLN A 111 -7.27 -1.72 -6.22
CA GLN A 111 -8.09 -0.78 -5.45
C GLN A 111 -7.32 -0.13 -4.29
N TRP A 112 -6.03 0.12 -4.51
CA TRP A 112 -5.17 0.84 -3.59
C TRP A 112 -5.13 2.32 -3.94
N GLU A 113 -5.39 3.16 -2.95
CA GLU A 113 -5.32 4.62 -3.02
C GLU A 113 -4.20 5.12 -2.09
N ILE A 114 -3.18 5.78 -2.65
CA ILE A 114 -2.12 6.39 -1.83
C ILE A 114 -2.65 7.69 -1.23
N GLU A 115 -2.51 7.83 0.08
CA GLU A 115 -2.79 9.09 0.77
C GLU A 115 -1.83 10.18 0.32
N ARG A 116 -2.37 11.32 -0.11
CA ARG A 116 -1.54 12.48 -0.42
C ARG A 116 -1.10 13.13 0.89
N GLY A 117 0.08 13.76 0.90
CA GLY A 117 0.74 14.23 2.12
C GLY A 117 -0.12 15.12 3.02
N GLU A 118 -1.01 15.93 2.44
CA GLU A 118 -1.98 16.74 3.19
C GLU A 118 -2.96 15.86 3.99
N ASP A 119 -3.56 14.84 3.35
CA ASP A 119 -4.49 13.89 3.98
C ASP A 119 -3.86 13.07 5.11
N ALA A 120 -2.58 12.71 4.97
CA ALA A 120 -1.81 11.95 5.96
C ALA A 120 -1.47 12.82 7.19
N SER A 121 -1.08 14.08 6.95
CA SER A 121 -0.77 15.05 8.01
C SER A 121 -2.01 15.41 8.84
N GLU A 122 -3.16 15.63 8.18
CA GLU A 122 -4.42 15.91 8.85
C GLU A 122 -4.89 14.74 9.72
N ARG A 123 -4.77 13.50 9.24
CA ARG A 123 -5.15 12.32 10.02
C ARG A 123 -4.25 12.14 11.24
N THR A 124 -2.94 12.32 11.08
CA THR A 124 -2.00 12.29 12.21
C THR A 124 -2.34 13.36 13.24
N ARG A 125 -2.66 14.57 12.80
CA ARG A 125 -3.12 15.66 13.68
C ARG A 125 -4.42 15.29 14.40
N ARG A 126 -5.42 14.77 13.69
CA ARG A 126 -6.71 14.34 14.26
C ARG A 126 -6.55 13.23 15.30
N ARG A 127 -5.68 12.24 15.03
CA ARG A 127 -5.36 11.16 15.98
C ARG A 127 -4.67 11.70 17.24
N ARG A 128 -3.70 12.61 17.07
CA ARG A 128 -3.01 13.27 18.20
C ARG A 128 -3.96 14.11 19.04
N THR A 129 -4.86 14.87 18.42
CA THR A 129 -5.88 15.65 19.16
C THR A 129 -6.89 14.75 19.87
N ALA A 130 -7.29 13.63 19.27
CA ALA A 130 -8.19 12.67 19.91
C ALA A 130 -7.52 11.95 21.09
N GLN A 131 -6.23 11.61 20.98
CA GLN A 131 -5.46 11.03 22.09
C GLN A 131 -5.20 12.04 23.21
N ALA A 132 -4.93 13.30 22.87
CA ALA A 132 -4.79 14.38 23.85
C ALA A 132 -6.12 14.70 24.56
N ALA A 133 -7.24 14.59 23.86
CA ALA A 133 -8.58 14.72 24.43
C ALA A 133 -9.02 13.50 25.27
N GLY A 134 -8.40 12.33 25.06
CA GLY A 134 -8.65 11.10 25.82
C GLY A 134 -7.86 10.98 27.13
N GLY A 135 -7.11 12.00 27.54
CA GLY A 135 -6.37 12.02 28.80
C GLY A 135 -7.25 12.35 29.99
N ARG A 136 -7.44 11.36 30.88
CA ARG A 136 -8.21 11.36 32.16
C ARG A 136 -9.72 11.16 32.03
N GLY A 137 -10.13 10.07 31.38
CA GLY A 137 -11.41 9.44 31.71
C GLY A 137 -11.23 8.56 32.96
N GLU A 138 -12.09 8.77 33.96
CA GLU A 138 -12.23 7.94 35.17
C GLU A 138 -12.31 6.44 34.78
N PRO A 139 -11.67 5.53 35.54
CA PRO A 139 -11.73 4.10 35.21
C PRO A 139 -13.19 3.65 35.15
N PRO A 140 -13.58 2.77 34.20
CA PRO A 140 -14.94 2.28 34.09
C PRO A 140 -15.35 1.68 35.44
N GLN A 141 -16.45 2.16 36.03
CA GLN A 141 -17.00 1.55 37.24
C GLN A 141 -17.30 0.08 36.95
N ASP A 142 -16.73 -0.81 37.76
CA ASP A 142 -16.93 -2.25 37.64
C ASP A 142 -18.43 -2.55 37.81
N PRO A 143 -19.11 -3.12 36.80
CA PRO A 143 -20.54 -3.43 36.88
C PRO A 143 -20.88 -4.48 37.96
N ARG A 144 -19.87 -5.10 38.60
CA ARG A 144 -20.06 -5.99 39.76
C ARG A 144 -20.29 -5.25 41.07
N ALA A 145 -20.06 -3.93 41.12
CA ALA A 145 -20.26 -3.13 42.32
C ALA A 145 -21.74 -2.84 42.64
N THR A 146 -22.66 -3.11 41.71
CA THR A 146 -24.10 -2.77 41.84
C THR A 146 -24.98 -3.95 42.29
N LEU A 147 -24.42 -5.12 42.56
CA LEU A 147 -25.17 -6.27 43.05
C LEU A 147 -25.04 -6.37 44.57
N HIS A 148 -26.01 -5.84 45.30
CA HIS A 148 -26.23 -6.18 46.70
C HIS A 148 -27.23 -7.33 46.78
N ALA A 149 -26.84 -8.42 47.44
CA ALA A 149 -27.74 -9.53 47.73
C ALA A 149 -28.85 -9.05 48.68
N VAL A 150 -30.10 -9.36 48.32
CA VAL A 150 -31.31 -9.22 49.15
C VAL A 150 -31.63 -10.55 49.79
#